data_AF-A0A6N7HJ62-F1
#
_entry.id   AF-A0A6N7HJ62-F1
#
_cell.length_a   1.000
_cell.length_b   1.000
_cell.length_c   1.000
_cell.angle_alpha   90.00
_cell.angle_beta   90.00
_cell.angle_gamma   90.00
#
_symmetry.space_group_name_H-M   'P 1'
#
loop_
_entity.id
_entity.type
_entity.pdbx_description
1 polymer ?
#
loop_
_entity_poly.entity_id
_entity_poly.type
_entity_poly.pdbx_seq_one_letter_code
_entity_poly.pdbx_strand_id
1 'polypeptide(L)' 'MATRRSTVSRPGYLGLGLARLLAGDLVFWGTTGDRPGYQNGMASTRDLSRRAVYSVNTLHMGGDLSPVTQRIVAAVGGVG' A
#
# COMPACT_ATOMS: atom_id res chain seq x y z
N MET A 1 -18.35 -22.06 19.17
CA MET A 1 -18.91 -21.34 18.01
C MET A 1 -19.19 -19.90 18.41
N ALA A 2 -18.30 -18.97 18.02
CA ALA A 2 -18.56 -17.54 17.79
C ALA A 2 -17.33 -16.99 17.03
N THR A 3 -17.60 -16.34 15.91
CA THR A 3 -16.70 -16.09 14.78
C THR A 3 -15.98 -14.73 14.88
N ARG A 4 -14.67 -14.74 14.59
CA ARG A 4 -13.79 -13.71 13.97
C ARG A 4 -14.19 -12.21 14.07
N ARG A 5 -13.27 -11.39 14.60
CA ARG A 5 -13.00 -10.04 14.10
C ARG A 5 -11.56 -9.61 14.39
N SER A 6 -10.63 -9.87 13.48
CA SER A 6 -9.30 -9.27 13.49
C SER A 6 -9.39 -7.87 12.87
N THR A 7 -9.93 -6.90 13.61
CA THR A 7 -9.85 -5.47 13.27
C THR A 7 -8.74 -4.84 14.10
N VAL A 8 -7.49 -5.08 13.75
CA VAL A 8 -6.40 -4.27 14.29
C VAL A 8 -6.32 -2.99 13.46
N SER A 9 -7.18 -2.02 13.81
CA SER A 9 -7.03 -0.62 13.43
C SER A 9 -5.93 -0.03 14.32
N ARG A 10 -4.67 -0.12 13.87
CA ARG A 10 -3.59 0.67 14.45
C ARG A 10 -3.50 1.99 13.68
N PRO A 11 -3.34 3.14 14.35
CA PRO A 11 -3.19 4.41 13.65
C PRO A 11 -2.03 4.33 12.66
N GLY A 12 -2.24 4.85 11.45
CA GLY A 12 -1.17 5.05 10.49
C GLY A 12 -0.14 6.02 11.09
N TYR A 13 1.13 5.62 11.08
CA TYR A 13 2.19 6.51 11.54
C TYR A 13 2.69 7.31 10.35
N LEU A 14 2.65 8.63 10.49
CA LEU A 14 3.25 9.57 9.55
C LEU A 14 4.60 10.01 10.13
N GLY A 15 5.65 9.90 9.33
CA GLY A 15 6.96 10.48 9.60
C GLY A 15 7.20 11.74 8.76
N LEU A 16 8.41 11.88 8.22
CA LEU A 16 8.79 12.94 7.29
C LEU A 16 8.20 12.71 5.86
N GLY A 17 6.87 12.63 5.76
CA GLY A 17 6.17 12.39 4.49
C GLY A 17 6.03 10.92 4.08
N LEU A 18 6.41 9.98 4.96
CA LEU A 18 6.18 8.55 4.79
C LEU A 18 5.08 8.07 5.73
N ALA A 19 4.19 7.23 5.20
CA ALA A 19 3.20 6.47 5.95
C ALA A 19 3.72 5.05 6.25
N ARG A 20 3.41 4.55 7.45
CA ARG A 20 3.57 3.14 7.82
C ARG A 20 2.37 2.33 7.36
N LEU A 21 2.60 1.30 6.54
CA LEU A 21 1.59 0.42 5.95
C LEU A 21 1.82 -1.02 6.46
N LEU A 22 0.74 -1.74 6.74
CA LEU A 22 0.77 -3.16 7.10
C LEU A 22 0.23 -4.00 5.94
N ALA A 23 0.99 -5.00 5.51
CA ALA A 23 0.58 -5.99 4.52
C ALA A 23 0.93 -7.39 5.04
N GLY A 24 -0.06 -8.12 5.55
CA GLY A 24 0.19 -9.32 6.34
C GLY A 24 1.01 -8.99 7.60
N ASP A 25 2.10 -9.74 7.82
CA ASP A 25 3.04 -9.52 8.92
C ASP A 25 4.17 -8.53 8.58
N LEU A 26 4.18 -8.00 7.35
CA LEU A 26 5.20 -7.07 6.89
C LEU A 26 4.82 -5.62 7.17
N VAL A 27 5.83 -4.85 7.57
CA VAL A 27 5.73 -3.40 7.77
C VAL A 27 6.45 -2.70 6.63
N PHE A 28 5.70 -1.89 5.89
CA PHE A 28 6.22 -1.02 4.83
C PHE A 28 6.22 0.44 5.27
N TRP A 29 7.19 1.20 4.78
CA TRP A 29 7.22 2.65 4.84
C TRP A 29 7.22 3.21 3.43
N GLY A 30 6.31 4.13 3.14
CA GLY A 30 6.11 4.58 1.78
C GLY A 30 5.23 5.81 1.63
N THR A 31 5.05 6.22 0.39
CA THR A 31 4.13 7.28 0.01
C THR A 31 3.33 6.83 -1.21
N THR A 32 2.13 7.37 -1.34
CA THR A 32 1.22 7.15 -2.47
C THR A 32 0.86 8.51 -3.06
N GLY A 33 0.67 8.55 -4.37
CA GLY A 33 0.20 9.73 -5.07
C GLY A 33 -0.93 9.36 -6.02
N ASP A 34 -1.95 10.20 -6.08
CA ASP A 34 -3.04 10.07 -7.04
C ASP A 34 -3.27 11.44 -7.69
N ARG A 35 -3.23 11.47 -9.01
CA ARG A 35 -3.48 12.64 -9.87
C ARG A 35 -4.26 12.17 -11.09
N PRO A 36 -5.05 13.05 -11.76
CA PRO A 36 -5.71 12.66 -13.00
C PRO A 36 -4.69 12.10 -14.00
N GLY A 37 -4.94 10.89 -14.50
CA GLY A 37 -4.04 10.20 -15.41
C GLY A 37 -3.09 9.20 -14.75
N TYR A 38 -2.82 9.30 -13.43
CA TYR A 38 -1.79 8.48 -12.78
C TYR A 38 -2.06 8.16 -11.30
N GLN A 39 -1.85 6.89 -10.96
CA GLN A 39 -1.60 6.44 -9.59
C GLN A 39 -0.14 6.02 -9.41
N ASN A 40 0.49 6.59 -8.40
CA ASN A 40 1.90 6.40 -8.09
C ASN A 40 2.08 5.87 -6.67
N GLY A 41 3.19 5.20 -6.44
CA GLY A 41 3.57 4.82 -5.09
C GLY A 41 5.00 4.32 -5.00
N MET A 42 5.57 4.49 -3.81
CA MET A 42 6.83 3.86 -3.44
C MET A 42 6.76 3.38 -2.00
N ALA A 43 7.28 2.18 -1.73
CA ALA A 43 7.33 1.65 -0.38
C ALA A 43 8.45 0.61 -0.24
N SER A 44 8.97 0.45 0.98
CA SER A 44 9.90 -0.62 1.32
C SER A 44 9.73 -1.12 2.75
N THR A 45 10.15 -2.37 2.99
CA THR A 45 10.43 -2.86 4.34
C THR A 45 11.68 -2.19 4.91
N ARG A 46 11.84 -2.21 6.24
CA ARG A 46 12.98 -1.57 6.92
C ARG A 46 14.33 -2.15 6.50
N ASP A 47 14.37 -3.44 6.17
CA ASP A 47 15.57 -4.23 5.85
C ASP A 47 15.89 -4.27 4.36
N LEU A 48 15.09 -3.65 3.48
CA LEU A 48 15.42 -3.62 2.05
C LEU A 48 14.82 -4.79 1.26
N SER A 49 14.41 -5.85 1.95
CA SER A 49 14.11 -7.15 1.35
C SER A 49 12.90 -7.12 0.41
N ARG A 50 11.95 -6.21 0.66
CA ARG A 50 10.84 -5.92 -0.24
C ARG A 50 10.72 -4.43 -0.49
N ARG A 51 10.57 -4.08 -1.77
CA ARG A 51 10.54 -2.69 -2.22
C ARG A 51 9.83 -2.59 -3.56
N ALA A 52 9.07 -1.53 -3.73
CA ALA A 52 8.34 -1.25 -4.95
C ALA A 52 8.34 0.25 -5.24
N VAL A 53 8.42 0.57 -6.51
CA VAL A 53 8.12 1.90 -7.06
C VAL A 53 7.27 1.65 -8.29
N TYR A 54 6.13 2.31 -8.37
CA TYR A 54 5.23 2.19 -9.51
C TYR A 54 4.63 3.54 -9.90
N SER A 55 4.29 3.63 -11.18
CA SER A 55 3.43 4.63 -11.76
C SER A 55 2.55 3.92 -12.77
N VAL A 56 1.23 4.02 -12.61
CA VAL A 56 0.26 3.37 -13.49
C VAL A 56 -0.72 4.38 -14.00
N ASN A 57 -1.10 4.26 -15.27
CA ASN A 57 -2.09 5.17 -15.84
C ASN A 57 -3.48 4.84 -15.27
N THR A 58 -4.21 5.88 -14.86
CA THR A 58 -5.59 5.78 -14.37
C THR A 58 -6.48 6.77 -15.11
N LEU A 59 -7.75 6.40 -15.34
CA LEU A 59 -8.69 7.30 -16.02
C LEU A 59 -9.23 8.38 -15.08
N HIS A 60 -9.31 8.08 -13.78
CA HIS A 60 -9.90 8.94 -12.77
C HIS A 60 -9.05 8.94 -11.51
N MET A 61 -9.12 10.05 -10.77
CA MET A 61 -8.51 10.26 -9.46
C MET A 61 -9.59 10.15 -8.37
N GLY A 62 -9.19 9.84 -7.13
CA GLY A 62 -10.03 10.04 -5.95
C GLY A 62 -10.97 8.88 -5.63
N GLY A 63 -10.61 7.67 -6.04
CA GLY A 63 -11.37 6.44 -5.76
C GLY A 63 -10.48 5.33 -5.19
N ASP A 64 -10.96 4.09 -5.33
CA ASP A 64 -10.17 2.91 -4.99
C ASP A 64 -8.93 2.78 -5.88
N LEU A 65 -7.94 2.05 -5.38
CA LEU A 65 -6.75 1.71 -6.16
C LEU A 65 -7.16 1.01 -7.46
N SER A 66 -6.53 1.38 -8.58
CA SER A 66 -6.71 0.67 -9.84
C SER A 66 -6.43 -0.84 -9.68
N PRO A 67 -7.09 -1.72 -10.45
CA PRO A 67 -6.84 -3.17 -10.36
C PRO A 67 -5.37 -3.55 -10.57
N VAL A 68 -4.65 -2.80 -11.40
CA VAL A 68 -3.21 -3.00 -11.62
C VAL A 68 -2.42 -2.62 -10.36
N THR A 69 -2.70 -1.47 -9.75
CA THR A 69 -2.08 -1.06 -8.48
C THR A 69 -2.33 -2.08 -7.38
N GLN A 70 -3.58 -2.59 -7.26
CA GLN A 70 -3.91 -3.63 -6.27
C GLN A 70 -3.05 -4.88 -6.45
N ARG A 71 -2.87 -5.35 -7.69
CA ARG A 71 -2.01 -6.52 -7.99
C ARG A 71 -0.55 -6.28 -7.66
N ILE A 72 -0.02 -5.09 -7.94
CA ILE A 72 1.36 -4.72 -7.59
C ILE A 72 1.54 -4.76 -6.07
N VAL A 73 0.63 -4.12 -5.32
CA VAL A 73 0.68 -4.09 -3.85
C VAL A 73 0.56 -5.50 -3.26
N ALA A 74 -0.35 -6.32 -3.79
CA ALA A 74 -0.51 -7.72 -3.40
C ALA A 74 0.76 -8.54 -3.61
N ALA A 75 1.37 -8.46 -4.80
CA ALA A 75 2.60 -9.19 -5.13
C ALA A 75 3.77 -8.80 -4.22
N VAL A 76 3.94 -7.50 -3.94
CA VAL A 76 5.01 -7.00 -3.08
C VAL A 76 4.75 -7.36 -1.62
N GLY A 77 3.51 -7.24 -1.17
CA GLY A 77 3.08 -7.62 0.18
C GLY A 77 3.08 -9.13 0.43
N GLY A 78 3.11 -9.95 -0.63
CA GLY A 78 2.92 -11.40 -0.51
C GLY A 78 1.53 -11.77 -0.01
N VAL A 79 0.54 -10.93 -0.29
CA VAL A 79 -0.86 -11.08 0.11
C VAL A 79 -1.69 -11.15 -1.17
N GLY A 80 -1.91 -12.35 -1.69
CA GLY A 80 -2.63 -12.60 -2.94
C GLY A 80 -3.52 -13.82 -2.83
#